data_AF-A0A091GKH5-F1
#
_entry.id   AF-A0A091GKH5-F1
#
_cell.length_a   1.000
_cell.length_b   1.000
_cell.length_c   1.000
_cell.angle_alpha   90.00
_cell.angle_beta   90.00
_cell.angle_gamma   90.00
#
_symmetry.space_group_name_H-M   'P 1'
#
loop_
_entity.id
_entity.type
_entity.pdbx_description
1 polymer ?
#
loop_
_entity_poly.entity_id
_entity_poly.type
_entity_poly.pdbx_seq_one_letter_code
_entity_poly.pdbx_strand_id
1 'polypeptide(L)'
;VCLFVCLFVCLFVCLFVCLFVCLFVCLFVCLFVCLFVCLFVCLFVCLFVCLFVCLFVCLFVCLFVCLFVCLFVCLFVCLFVCLFVCLFVCLFVCLFVCLFVCLFVCLFVCLFVCLFVCLFVCLFVCLFVCLFVCLFVCLFVCLFVCLFVCLFVCLFVCLFVCLFVCLFVCLFVCLFVCLFVCLFVCLFVC
;
A
#
# COMPACT_ATOMS: atom_id res chain seq x y z
N VAL A 1 -91.79 -87.73 -37.98
CA VAL A 1 -90.34 -87.96 -37.68
C VAL A 1 -89.46 -86.94 -38.40
N CYS A 2 -89.52 -86.83 -39.73
CA CYS A 2 -88.68 -85.90 -40.50
C CYS A 2 -88.83 -84.43 -40.05
N LEU A 3 -90.05 -83.91 -39.93
CA LEU A 3 -90.29 -82.50 -39.57
C LEU A 3 -89.81 -82.15 -38.15
N PHE A 4 -89.89 -83.11 -37.21
CA PHE A 4 -89.43 -82.91 -35.83
C PHE A 4 -87.91 -82.91 -35.73
N VAL A 5 -87.23 -83.80 -36.48
CA VAL A 5 -85.77 -83.83 -36.56
C VAL A 5 -85.24 -82.58 -37.25
N CYS A 6 -85.86 -82.13 -38.35
CA CYS A 6 -85.47 -80.90 -39.02
C CYS A 6 -85.62 -79.70 -38.09
N LEU A 7 -86.76 -79.55 -37.42
CA LEU A 7 -87.00 -78.41 -36.53
C LEU A 7 -86.07 -78.41 -35.31
N PHE A 8 -85.77 -79.59 -34.75
CA PHE A 8 -84.84 -79.72 -33.64
C PHE A 8 -83.39 -79.41 -34.05
N VAL A 9 -82.93 -79.91 -35.20
CA VAL A 9 -81.59 -79.63 -35.72
C VAL A 9 -81.46 -78.16 -36.10
N CYS A 10 -82.44 -77.58 -36.78
CA CYS A 10 -82.43 -76.16 -37.11
C CYS A 10 -82.40 -75.31 -35.84
N LEU A 11 -83.27 -75.58 -34.87
CA LEU A 11 -83.33 -74.79 -33.64
C LEU A 11 -82.06 -74.95 -32.80
N PHE A 12 -81.52 -76.17 -32.70
CA PHE A 12 -80.31 -76.44 -31.95
C PHE A 12 -79.08 -75.82 -32.62
N VAL A 13 -78.91 -75.97 -33.93
CA VAL A 13 -77.79 -75.38 -34.66
C VAL A 13 -77.90 -73.85 -34.65
N CYS A 14 -79.07 -73.28 -34.93
CA CYS A 14 -79.25 -71.83 -34.86
C CYS A 14 -78.99 -71.31 -33.45
N LEU A 15 -79.57 -71.91 -32.42
CA LEU A 15 -79.41 -71.39 -31.06
C LEU A 15 -77.98 -71.61 -30.54
N PHE A 16 -77.36 -72.75 -30.83
CA PHE A 16 -76.01 -73.04 -30.37
C PHE A 16 -74.96 -72.24 -31.15
N VAL A 17 -75.07 -72.13 -32.47
CA VAL A 17 -74.12 -71.35 -33.27
C VAL A 17 -74.30 -69.86 -32.99
N CYS A 18 -75.53 -69.34 -32.95
CA CYS A 18 -75.75 -67.93 -32.64
C CYS A 18 -75.30 -67.62 -31.20
N LEU A 19 -75.69 -68.42 -30.21
CA LEU A 19 -75.34 -68.10 -28.83
C LEU A 19 -73.86 -68.33 -28.56
N PHE A 20 -73.24 -69.38 -29.09
CA PHE A 20 -71.82 -69.65 -28.88
C PHE A 20 -70.94 -68.69 -29.67
N VAL A 21 -71.22 -68.42 -30.94
CA VAL A 21 -70.41 -67.48 -31.73
C VAL A 21 -70.60 -66.06 -31.21
N CYS A 22 -71.83 -65.61 -30.98
CA CYS A 22 -72.05 -64.26 -30.46
C CYS A 22 -71.45 -64.13 -29.05
N LEU A 23 -71.72 -65.06 -28.13
CA LEU A 23 -71.25 -64.89 -26.76
C LEU A 23 -69.74 -65.10 -26.65
N PHE A 24 -69.17 -66.09 -27.33
CA PHE A 24 -67.74 -66.36 -27.25
C PHE A 24 -66.93 -65.34 -28.05
N VAL A 25 -67.31 -64.98 -29.28
CA VAL A 25 -66.56 -63.99 -30.05
C VAL A 25 -66.73 -62.61 -29.46
N CYS A 26 -67.95 -62.19 -29.10
CA CYS A 26 -68.12 -60.88 -28.48
C CYS A 26 -67.42 -60.85 -27.13
N LEU A 27 -67.64 -61.80 -26.23
CA LEU A 27 -67.04 -61.72 -24.89
C LEU A 27 -65.52 -61.91 -24.93
N PHE A 28 -64.99 -62.82 -25.74
CA PHE A 28 -63.55 -63.03 -25.83
C PHE A 28 -62.85 -61.89 -26.57
N VAL A 29 -63.36 -61.41 -27.70
CA VAL A 29 -62.74 -60.29 -28.43
C VAL A 29 -62.89 -59.00 -27.63
N CYS A 30 -64.06 -58.71 -27.07
CA CYS A 30 -64.24 -57.52 -26.26
C CYS A 30 -63.35 -57.61 -25.03
N LEU A 31 -63.43 -58.68 -24.23
CA LEU A 31 -62.71 -58.73 -22.96
C LEU A 31 -61.19 -58.87 -23.17
N PHE A 32 -60.73 -59.67 -24.12
CA PHE A 32 -59.31 -59.85 -24.36
C PHE A 32 -58.70 -58.63 -25.06
N VAL A 33 -59.31 -58.09 -26.12
CA VAL A 33 -58.76 -56.91 -26.81
C VAL A 33 -58.86 -55.69 -25.91
N CYS A 34 -59.99 -55.45 -25.25
CA CYS A 34 -60.09 -54.31 -24.34
C CYS A 34 -59.12 -54.47 -23.18
N LEU A 35 -59.10 -55.60 -22.48
CA LEU A 35 -58.26 -55.74 -21.30
C LEU A 35 -56.77 -55.79 -21.66
N PHE A 36 -56.38 -56.48 -22.73
CA PHE A 36 -54.97 -56.57 -23.13
C PHE A 36 -54.48 -55.25 -23.72
N VAL A 37 -55.24 -54.61 -24.62
CA VAL A 37 -54.82 -53.31 -25.19
C VAL A 37 -54.82 -52.24 -24.11
N CYS A 38 -55.87 -52.14 -23.29
CA CYS A 38 -55.88 -51.16 -22.21
C CYS A 38 -54.75 -51.44 -21.23
N LEU A 39 -54.58 -52.66 -20.73
CA LEU A 39 -53.58 -52.92 -19.70
C LEU A 39 -52.16 -52.83 -20.24
N PHE A 40 -51.89 -53.33 -21.45
CA PHE A 40 -50.56 -53.27 -22.04
C PHE A 40 -50.20 -51.85 -22.49
N VAL A 41 -51.10 -51.14 -23.16
CA VAL A 41 -50.83 -49.76 -23.59
C VAL A 41 -50.73 -48.85 -22.38
N CYS A 42 -51.67 -48.93 -21.42
CA CYS A 42 -51.58 -48.13 -20.22
C CYS A 42 -50.30 -48.46 -19.45
N LEU A 43 -50.05 -49.73 -19.12
CA LEU A 43 -48.92 -50.05 -18.25
C LEU A 43 -47.58 -49.85 -18.94
N PHE A 44 -47.44 -50.21 -20.21
CA PHE A 44 -46.19 -50.03 -20.94
C PHE A 44 -45.92 -48.56 -21.26
N VAL A 45 -46.91 -47.81 -21.76
CA VAL A 45 -46.71 -46.39 -22.06
C VAL A 45 -46.52 -45.60 -20.77
N CYS A 46 -47.31 -45.85 -19.73
CA CYS A 46 -47.12 -45.18 -18.45
C CYS A 46 -45.74 -45.53 -17.89
N LEU A 47 -45.38 -46.80 -17.75
CA LEU A 47 -44.14 -47.17 -17.08
C LEU A 47 -42.90 -46.78 -17.90
N PHE A 48 -42.93 -46.93 -19.22
CA PHE A 48 -41.80 -46.55 -20.07
C PHE A 48 -41.66 -45.04 -20.17
N VAL A 49 -42.75 -44.29 -20.40
CA VAL A 49 -42.68 -42.82 -20.45
C VAL A 49 -42.31 -42.26 -19.09
N CYS A 50 -42.92 -42.73 -18.01
CA CYS A 50 -42.57 -42.29 -16.67
C CYS A 50 -41.10 -42.60 -16.40
N LEU A 51 -40.67 -43.85 -16.52
CA LEU A 51 -39.33 -44.24 -16.11
C LEU A 51 -38.25 -43.63 -17.01
N PHE A 52 -38.47 -43.57 -18.33
CA PHE A 52 -37.50 -42.99 -19.25
C PHE A 52 -37.44 -41.47 -19.13
N VAL A 53 -38.58 -40.77 -19.08
CA VAL A 53 -38.59 -39.31 -18.91
C VAL A 53 -38.05 -38.95 -17.54
N CYS A 54 -38.46 -39.62 -16.46
CA CYS A 54 -37.92 -39.37 -15.13
C CYS A 54 -36.42 -39.63 -15.13
N LEU A 55 -35.95 -40.80 -15.54
CA LEU A 55 -34.54 -41.14 -15.41
C LEU A 55 -33.66 -40.32 -16.33
N PHE A 56 -34.09 -40.05 -17.57
CA PHE A 56 -33.31 -39.25 -18.51
C PHE A 56 -33.31 -37.77 -18.13
N VAL A 57 -34.46 -37.19 -17.77
CA VAL A 57 -34.52 -35.79 -17.34
C VAL A 57 -33.79 -35.61 -16.02
N CYS A 58 -34.02 -36.47 -15.03
CA CYS A 58 -33.28 -36.42 -13.76
C CYS A 58 -31.78 -36.56 -14.02
N LEU A 59 -31.33 -37.63 -14.68
CA LEU A 59 -29.90 -37.89 -14.81
C LEU A 59 -29.21 -36.88 -15.72
N PHE A 60 -29.83 -36.46 -16.82
CA PHE A 60 -29.23 -35.48 -17.72
C PHE A 60 -29.25 -34.09 -17.11
N VAL A 61 -30.36 -33.63 -16.54
CA VAL A 61 -30.42 -32.31 -15.89
C VAL A 61 -29.52 -32.28 -14.67
N CYS A 62 -29.55 -33.29 -13.80
CA CYS A 62 -28.67 -33.34 -12.64
C CYS A 62 -27.21 -33.38 -13.09
N LEU A 63 -26.82 -34.30 -13.97
CA LEU A 63 -25.40 -34.47 -14.30
C LEU A 63 -24.88 -33.29 -15.13
N PHE A 64 -25.65 -32.79 -16.09
CA PHE A 64 -25.23 -31.67 -16.92
C PHE A 64 -25.24 -30.35 -16.15
N VAL A 65 -26.30 -30.06 -15.38
CA VAL A 65 -26.35 -28.82 -14.59
C VAL A 65 -25.32 -28.89 -13.47
N CYS A 66 -25.22 -29.98 -12.72
CA CYS A 66 -24.21 -30.09 -11.67
C CYS A 66 -22.80 -30.00 -12.28
N LEU A 67 -22.47 -30.81 -13.29
CA LEU A 67 -21.10 -30.84 -13.80
C LEU A 67 -20.74 -29.55 -14.53
N PHE A 68 -21.64 -28.99 -15.33
CA PHE A 68 -21.37 -27.75 -16.06
C PHE A 68 -21.34 -26.55 -15.12
N VAL A 69 -22.31 -26.41 -14.20
CA VAL A 69 -22.30 -25.28 -13.25
C VAL A 69 -21.13 -25.42 -12.29
N CYS A 70 -20.87 -26.60 -11.72
CA CYS A 70 -19.73 -26.77 -10.83
C CYS A 70 -18.42 -26.51 -11.58
N LEU A 71 -18.19 -27.14 -12.73
CA LEU A 71 -16.89 -27.03 -13.40
C LEU A 71 -16.69 -25.65 -14.01
N PHE A 72 -17.72 -25.06 -14.62
CA PHE A 72 -17.61 -23.73 -15.20
C PHE A 72 -17.54 -22.64 -14.13
N VAL A 73 -18.39 -22.67 -13.11
CA VAL A 73 -18.33 -21.68 -12.03
C VAL A 73 -17.04 -21.82 -11.24
N CYS A 74 -16.64 -23.03 -10.84
CA CYS A 74 -15.39 -23.21 -10.12
C CYS A 74 -14.20 -22.79 -10.99
N LEU A 75 -14.10 -23.26 -12.22
CA LEU A 75 -12.90 -22.97 -13.04
C LEU A 75 -12.86 -21.51 -13.47
N PHE A 76 -13.99 -20.92 -13.85
CA PHE A 76 -14.04 -19.52 -14.27
C PHE A 76 -13.87 -18.58 -13.08
N VAL A 77 -14.55 -18.81 -11.96
CA VAL A 77 -14.39 -17.96 -10.76
C VAL A 77 -12.99 -18.12 -10.19
N CYS A 78 -12.48 -19.34 -10.03
CA CYS A 78 -11.11 -19.51 -9.53
C CYS A 78 -10.10 -18.86 -10.48
N LEU A 79 -10.15 -19.15 -11.79
CA LEU A 79 -9.14 -18.65 -12.70
C LEU A 79 -9.24 -17.14 -12.88
N PHE A 80 -10.45 -16.58 -12.99
CA PHE A 80 -10.64 -15.14 -13.14
C PHE A 80 -10.32 -14.38 -11.86
N VAL A 81 -10.77 -14.86 -10.70
CA VAL A 81 -10.46 -14.21 -9.42
C VAL A 81 -8.97 -14.33 -9.11
N CYS A 82 -8.36 -15.51 -9.25
CA CYS A 82 -6.92 -15.66 -9.04
C CYS A 82 -6.15 -14.78 -10.02
N LEU A 83 -6.40 -14.86 -11.32
CA LEU A 83 -5.60 -14.14 -12.29
C LEU A 83 -5.82 -12.62 -12.20
N PHE A 84 -7.06 -12.17 -12.01
CA PHE A 84 -7.35 -10.75 -11.88
C PHE A 84 -6.85 -10.18 -10.55
N VAL A 85 -7.10 -10.86 -9.42
CA VAL A 85 -6.62 -10.38 -8.11
C VAL A 85 -5.09 -10.44 -8.06
N CYS A 86 -4.46 -11.53 -8.48
CA CYS A 86 -3.01 -11.61 -8.48
C CYS A 86 -2.41 -10.55 -9.41
N LEU A 87 -2.87 -10.45 -10.65
CA LEU A 87 -2.26 -9.53 -11.60
C LEU A 87 -2.54 -8.07 -11.26
N PHE A 88 -3.76 -7.73 -10.84
CA PHE A 88 -4.12 -6.37 -10.46
C PHE A 88 -3.46 -5.97 -9.14
N VAL A 89 -3.51 -6.81 -8.10
CA VAL A 89 -2.88 -6.49 -6.82
C VAL A 89 -1.37 -6.43 -6.98
N CYS A 90 -0.73 -7.42 -7.61
CA CYS A 90 0.72 -7.38 -7.80
C CYS A 90 1.12 -6.16 -8.65
N LEU A 91 0.49 -5.96 -9.81
CA LEU A 91 0.93 -4.89 -10.72
C LEU A 91 0.60 -3.51 -10.14
N PHE A 92 -0.57 -3.32 -9.56
CA PHE A 92 -0.97 -2.03 -9.00
C PHE A 92 -0.20 -1.74 -7.71
N VAL A 93 -0.08 -2.68 -6.77
CA VAL A 93 0.66 -2.46 -5.53
C VAL A 93 2.15 -2.28 -5.83
N CYS A 94 2.77 -3.13 -6.65
CA CYS A 94 4.17 -2.96 -6.98
C CYS A 94 4.40 -1.63 -7.71
N LEU A 95 3.64 -1.33 -8.76
CA LEU A 95 3.88 -0.11 -9.54
C LEU A 95 3.58 1.15 -8.72
N PHE A 96 2.49 1.17 -7.96
CA PHE A 96 2.12 2.34 -7.15
C PHE A 96 3.07 2.52 -5.98
N VAL A 97 3.42 1.46 -5.25
CA VAL A 97 4.36 1.56 -4.13
C VAL A 97 5.76 1.91 -4.63
N CYS A 98 6.26 1.25 -5.68
CA CYS A 98 7.57 1.59 -6.23
C CYS A 98 7.58 3.03 -6.74
N LEU A 99 6.61 3.43 -7.57
CA LEU A 99 6.63 4.76 -8.17
C LEU A 99 6.40 5.86 -7.12
N PHE A 100 5.48 5.65 -6.18
CA PHE A 100 5.21 6.63 -5.12
C PHE A 100 6.37 6.71 -4.13
N VAL A 101 6.92 5.59 -3.67
CA VAL A 101 8.06 5.60 -2.74
C VAL A 101 9.30 6.18 -3.43
N CYS A 102 9.64 5.73 -4.64
CA CYS A 102 10.78 6.28 -5.37
C CYS A 102 10.59 7.78 -5.61
N LEU A 103 9.46 8.20 -6.19
CA LEU A 103 9.29 9.59 -6.57
C LEU A 103 9.14 10.50 -5.35
N PHE A 104 8.39 10.10 -4.32
CA PHE A 104 8.20 10.90 -3.12
C PHE A 104 9.47 10.93 -2.27
N VAL A 105 10.12 9.80 -2.01
CA VAL A 105 11.35 9.79 -1.21
C VAL A 105 12.47 10.50 -1.95
N CYS A 106 12.70 10.23 -3.24
CA CYS A 106 13.74 10.93 -3.98
C CYS A 106 13.44 12.44 -4.05
N LEU A 107 12.24 12.84 -4.46
CA LEU A 107 11.95 14.25 -4.65
C LEU A 107 11.89 15.01 -3.32
N PHE A 108 11.28 14.43 -2.29
CA PHE A 108 11.20 15.08 -0.98
C PHE A 108 12.56 15.12 -0.28
N VAL A 109 13.32 14.02 -0.28
CA VAL A 109 14.65 14.02 0.35
C VAL A 109 15.59 14.93 -0.42
N CYS A 110 15.66 14.84 -1.76
CA CYS A 110 16.51 15.73 -2.54
C CYS A 110 16.10 17.20 -2.32
N LEU A 111 14.83 17.54 -2.49
CA LEU A 111 14.41 18.95 -2.42
C LEU A 111 14.52 19.50 -1.01
N PHE A 112 14.11 18.74 0.01
CA PHE A 112 14.16 19.19 1.40
C PHE A 112 15.60 19.24 1.92
N VAL A 113 16.42 18.22 1.66
CA VAL A 113 17.83 18.24 2.11
C VAL A 113 18.60 19.31 1.36
N CYS A 114 18.48 19.40 0.03
CA CYS A 114 19.16 20.45 -0.71
C CYS A 114 18.70 21.84 -0.24
N LEU A 115 17.41 22.11 -0.19
CA LEU A 115 16.92 23.43 0.16
C LEU A 115 17.22 23.79 1.62
N PHE A 116 17.04 22.85 2.56
CA PHE A 116 17.31 23.10 3.97
C PHE A 116 18.81 23.24 4.24
N VAL A 117 19.66 22.37 3.69
CA VAL A 117 21.11 22.47 3.88
C VAL A 117 21.64 23.72 3.20
N CYS A 118 21.26 24.01 1.95
CA CYS A 118 21.70 25.23 1.28
C CYS A 118 21.23 26.46 2.04
N LEU A 119 19.94 26.57 2.37
CA LEU A 119 19.41 27.78 2.98
C LEU A 119 19.90 27.95 4.42
N PHE A 120 19.94 26.89 5.22
CA PHE A 120 20.39 26.95 6.60
C PHE A 120 21.90 27.16 6.69
N VAL A 121 22.70 26.43 5.92
CA VAL A 121 24.17 26.60 5.95
C VAL A 121 24.54 27.97 5.39
N CYS A 122 24.00 28.39 4.24
CA CYS A 122 24.30 29.70 3.71
C CYS A 122 23.84 30.80 4.68
N LEU A 123 22.59 30.78 5.13
CA LEU A 123 22.08 31.87 5.96
C LEU A 123 22.73 31.89 7.35
N PHE A 124 22.91 30.74 7.98
CA PHE A 124 23.52 30.68 9.31
C PHE A 124 25.01 30.97 9.26
N VAL A 125 25.77 30.40 8.32
CA VAL A 125 27.21 30.67 8.21
C VAL A 125 27.43 32.11 7.79
N CYS A 126 26.75 32.63 6.78
CA CYS A 126 26.90 34.02 6.38
C CYS A 126 26.51 34.96 7.52
N LEU A 127 25.33 34.79 8.13
CA LEU A 127 24.87 35.74 9.15
C LEU A 127 25.68 35.63 10.43
N PHE A 128 26.01 34.42 10.90
CA PHE A 128 26.78 34.23 12.12
C PHE A 128 28.24 34.63 11.94
N VAL A 129 28.89 34.24 10.84
CA VAL A 129 30.28 34.64 10.59
C VAL A 129 30.36 36.14 10.38
N CYS A 130 29.49 36.74 9.55
CA CYS A 130 29.51 38.19 9.36
C CYS A 130 29.23 38.91 10.68
N LEU A 131 28.18 38.55 11.42
CA LEU A 131 27.82 39.28 12.63
C LEU A 131 28.83 39.07 13.74
N PHE A 132 29.34 37.86 13.94
CA PHE A 132 30.29 37.56 14.99
C PHE A 132 31.67 38.15 14.66
N VAL A 133 32.15 38.02 13.42
CA VAL A 133 33.43 38.62 13.03
C VAL A 133 33.34 40.13 13.07
N CYS A 134 32.30 40.74 12.51
CA CYS A 134 32.13 42.19 12.58
C CYS A 134 32.02 42.67 14.03
N LEU A 135 31.16 42.06 14.84
CA LEU A 135 30.95 42.54 16.21
C LEU A 135 32.17 42.28 17.09
N PHE A 136 32.79 41.10 16.99
CA PHE A 136 33.94 40.76 17.82
C PHE A 136 35.19 41.52 17.38
N VAL A 137 35.47 41.63 16.09
CA VAL A 137 36.62 42.39 15.60
C VAL A 137 36.42 43.87 15.91
N CYS A 138 35.26 44.46 15.59
CA CYS A 138 35.01 45.87 15.89
C CYS A 138 35.07 46.12 17.39
N LEU A 139 34.37 45.35 18.21
CA LEU A 139 34.30 45.62 19.65
C LEU A 139 35.64 45.33 20.33
N PHE A 140 36.31 44.23 20.00
CA PHE A 140 37.57 43.87 20.63
C PHE A 140 38.70 44.79 20.16
N VAL A 141 38.81 45.08 18.86
CA VAL A 141 39.85 46.00 18.38
C VAL A 141 39.58 47.41 18.91
N CYS A 142 38.36 47.93 18.83
CA CYS A 142 38.07 49.25 19.37
C CYS A 142 38.32 49.30 20.87
N LEU A 143 37.79 48.37 21.66
CA LEU A 143 37.91 48.42 23.11
C LEU A 143 39.36 48.17 23.56
N PHE A 144 40.05 47.19 22.98
CA PHE A 144 41.41 46.86 23.37
C PHE A 144 42.41 47.91 22.90
N VAL A 145 42.29 48.42 21.67
CA VAL A 145 43.16 49.50 21.20
C VAL A 145 42.89 50.77 21.98
N CYS A 146 41.63 51.18 22.16
CA CYS A 146 41.32 52.37 22.95
C CYS A 146 41.80 52.21 24.39
N LEU A 147 41.49 51.10 25.06
CA LEU A 147 41.85 50.92 26.47
C LEU A 147 43.35 50.74 26.65
N PHE A 148 44.02 49.94 25.81
CA PHE A 148 45.46 49.73 25.92
C PHE A 148 46.24 50.97 25.54
N VAL A 149 45.90 51.65 24.43
CA VAL A 149 46.60 52.88 24.03
C VAL A 149 46.35 53.97 25.05
N CYS A 150 45.11 54.21 25.47
CA CYS A 150 44.83 55.23 26.49
C CYS A 150 45.53 54.88 27.81
N LEU A 151 45.39 53.66 28.32
CA LEU A 151 45.94 53.32 29.64
C LEU A 151 47.46 53.22 29.61
N PHE A 152 48.05 52.59 28.60
CA PHE A 152 49.49 52.45 28.50
C PHE A 152 50.17 53.78 28.18
N VAL A 153 49.66 54.57 27.23
CA VAL A 153 50.26 55.86 26.92
C VAL A 153 50.11 56.81 28.11
N CYS A 154 48.93 56.91 28.72
CA CYS A 154 48.76 57.75 29.90
C CYS A 154 49.64 57.29 31.04
N LEU A 155 49.64 56.00 31.39
CA LEU A 155 50.40 55.51 32.54
C LEU A 155 51.91 55.56 32.30
N PHE A 156 52.37 55.18 31.10
CA PHE A 156 53.79 55.20 30.76
C PHE A 156 54.31 56.62 30.62
N VAL A 157 53.60 57.51 29.93
CA VAL A 157 54.02 58.91 29.80
C VAL A 157 54.00 59.59 31.17
N CYS A 158 52.92 59.44 31.95
CA CYS A 158 52.89 60.02 33.29
C CYS A 158 54.00 59.44 34.17
N LEU A 159 54.15 58.13 34.26
CA LEU A 159 55.11 57.52 35.17
C LEU A 159 56.55 57.75 34.72
N PHE A 160 56.84 57.62 33.42
CA PHE A 160 58.18 57.81 32.90
C PHE A 160 58.59 59.28 32.92
N VAL A 161 57.72 60.20 32.50
CA VAL A 161 58.04 61.63 32.56
C VAL A 161 58.19 62.08 34.01
N CYS A 162 57.26 61.71 34.90
CA CYS A 162 57.38 62.05 36.31
C CYS A 162 58.65 61.44 36.93
N LEU A 163 58.89 60.15 36.75
CA LEU A 163 60.02 59.48 37.39
C LEU A 163 61.36 59.92 36.79
N PHE A 164 61.46 60.05 35.48
CA PHE A 164 62.70 60.44 34.81
C PHE A 164 63.01 61.92 35.05
N VAL A 165 62.03 62.81 34.93
CA VAL A 165 62.25 64.24 35.22
C VAL A 165 62.58 64.41 36.70
N CYS A 166 61.81 63.83 37.62
CA CYS A 166 62.11 63.96 39.04
C CYS A 166 63.46 63.33 39.39
N LEU A 167 63.76 62.11 38.95
CA LEU A 167 64.99 61.44 39.36
C LEU A 167 66.22 62.00 38.65
N PHE A 168 66.14 62.28 37.35
CA PHE A 168 67.28 62.79 36.60
C PHE A 168 67.54 64.25 36.95
N VAL A 169 66.53 65.11 37.03
CA VAL A 169 66.75 66.51 37.42
C VAL A 169 67.24 66.57 38.86
N CYS A 170 66.60 65.88 39.81
CA CYS A 170 67.07 65.91 41.20
C CYS A 170 68.49 65.32 41.31
N LEU A 171 68.75 64.14 40.75
CA LEU A 171 70.05 63.48 40.94
C LEU A 171 71.16 64.16 40.17
N PHE A 172 70.91 64.59 38.93
CA PHE A 172 71.92 65.28 38.12
C PHE A 172 72.16 66.68 38.66
N VAL A 173 71.14 67.46 38.99
CA VAL A 173 71.35 68.79 39.59
C VAL A 173 72.06 68.65 40.93
N CYS A 174 71.63 67.75 41.82
CA CYS A 174 72.32 67.53 43.08
C CYS A 174 73.78 67.10 42.86
N LEU A 175 74.04 66.10 42.02
CA LEU A 175 75.38 65.55 41.85
C LEU A 175 76.31 66.52 41.10
N PHE A 176 75.83 67.19 40.06
CA PHE A 176 76.61 68.15 39.30
C PHE A 176 76.89 69.40 40.14
N VAL A 177 75.90 69.94 40.85
CA VAL A 177 76.10 71.07 41.74
C VAL A 177 77.05 70.70 42.87
N CYS A 178 76.86 69.55 43.54
CA CYS A 178 77.77 69.09 44.58
C CYS A 178 79.19 68.91 44.03
N LEU A 179 79.37 68.25 42.88
CA LEU A 179 80.69 67.95 42.34
C LEU A 179 81.39 69.20 41.81
N PHE A 180 80.68 70.11 41.14
CA PHE A 180 81.26 71.38 40.71
C PHE A 180 81.63 72.24 41.91
N VAL A 181 80.75 72.36 42.91
CA VAL A 181 81.05 73.14 44.12
C VAL A 181 82.23 72.53 44.86
N CYS A 182 82.29 71.21 45.06
CA CYS A 182 83.43 70.55 45.69
C CYS A 182 84.72 70.76 44.90
N LEU A 183 84.70 70.57 43.58
CA LEU A 183 85.90 70.68 42.74
C LEU A 183 86.39 72.12 42.62
N PHE A 184 85.48 73.10 42.53
CA PHE A 184 85.83 74.52 42.52
C PHE A 184 86.43 74.94 43.87
N VAL A 185 85.89 74.46 44.99
CA VAL A 185 86.46 74.69 46.33
C VAL A 185 87.83 74.02 46.47
N CYS A 186 88.01 72.79 46.00
CA CYS A 186 89.30 72.10 46.08
C CYS A 186 90.39 72.70 45.18
N LEU A 187 90.03 73.35 44.08
CA LEU A 187 90.99 73.88 43.09
C LEU A 187 91.39 75.34 43.33
N PHE A 188 90.56 76.11 44.05
CA PHE A 188 90.84 77.51 44.40
C PHE A 188 91.26 77.73 45.86
N VAL A 189 91.20 76.71 46.72
CA VAL A 189 91.55 76.82 48.15
C VAL A 189 92.83 76.04 48.52
N CYS A 190 93.53 75.46 47.55
CA CYS A 190 94.92 74.97 47.66
C CYS A 190 95.86 75.87 46.86
#